data_AF-A0A365K9Y0-F1
#
_entry.id   AF-A0A365K9Y0-F1
#
_cell.length_a   1.000
_cell.length_b   1.000
_cell.length_c   1.000
_cell.angle_alpha   90.00
_cell.angle_beta   90.00
_cell.angle_gamma   90.00
#
_symmetry.space_group_name_H-M   'P 1'
#
loop_
_entity.id
_entity.type
_entity.pdbx_description
1 polymer ?
#
loop_
_entity_poly.entity_id
_entity_poly.type
_entity_poly.pdbx_seq_one_letter_code
_entity_poly.pdbx_strand_id
1 'polypeptide(L)'
;MKNGMKIAIRMLIGAIIGFTVAHAAMEGSWQMDLQPLAYPVTLVLVAASVVSVLLTVYYYLKIRKSAGIELYGEDEDLAEGRMYRQYSDATLAGNLGMILGLAALSLIVIAGQSGWLALIAIAAMLVSVAMTFIMPGLMKKMYPERRFPSVSDKDYAEKLLAMSDDGEKHVMLGGLYKSFLSMNTLLFGAILLLLFYSVMSGTSQLVGIFTIAAIMAIANTQYLIHIRNK
;
A
#
# COMPACT_ATOMS: atom_id res chain seq x y z
N MET A 1 -11.33 -3.11 17.34
CA MET A 1 -10.79 -2.49 16.10
C MET A 1 -11.36 -3.05 14.77
N LYS A 2 -11.71 -4.35 14.64
CA LYS A 2 -12.23 -4.94 13.37
C LYS A 2 -13.55 -4.37 12.83
N ASN A 3 -14.43 -3.86 13.68
CA ASN A 3 -15.76 -3.38 13.23
C ASN A 3 -15.72 -1.95 12.68
N GLY A 4 -14.92 -1.05 13.27
CA GLY A 4 -14.80 0.34 12.80
C GLY A 4 -14.25 0.45 11.37
N MET A 5 -13.23 -0.35 11.04
CA MET A 5 -12.64 -0.36 9.69
C MET A 5 -13.61 -0.93 8.64
N LYS A 6 -14.40 -1.96 8.99
CA LYS A 6 -15.45 -2.49 8.10
C LYS A 6 -16.57 -1.46 7.87
N ILE A 7 -16.93 -0.70 8.91
CA ILE A 7 -17.93 0.36 8.80
C ILE A 7 -17.41 1.51 7.94
N ALA A 8 -16.15 1.94 8.11
CA ALA A 8 -15.52 2.95 7.27
C ALA A 8 -15.46 2.55 5.78
N ILE A 9 -15.10 1.29 5.49
CA ILE A 9 -15.10 0.76 4.12
C ILE A 9 -16.52 0.76 3.53
N ARG A 10 -17.53 0.33 4.29
CA ARG A 10 -18.93 0.35 3.84
C ARG A 10 -19.45 1.77 3.63
N MET A 11 -19.03 2.73 4.46
CA MET A 11 -19.37 4.14 4.29
C MET A 11 -18.69 4.74 3.06
N LEU A 12 -17.41 4.43 2.80
CA LEU A 12 -16.73 4.87 1.58
C LEU A 12 -17.39 4.30 0.31
N ILE A 13 -17.69 3.00 0.31
CA ILE A 13 -18.40 2.36 -0.81
C ILE A 13 -19.79 2.97 -0.98
N GLY A 14 -20.53 3.14 0.11
CA GLY A 14 -21.86 3.76 0.10
C GLY A 14 -21.83 5.23 -0.35
N ALA A 15 -20.79 5.98 0.00
CA ALA A 15 -20.60 7.36 -0.44
C ALA A 15 -20.27 7.43 -1.93
N ILE A 16 -19.40 6.54 -2.43
CA ILE A 16 -19.07 6.46 -3.86
C ILE A 16 -20.33 6.10 -4.66
N ILE A 17 -21.03 5.02 -4.26
CA ILE A 17 -22.26 4.58 -4.92
C ILE A 17 -23.35 5.66 -4.83
N GLY A 18 -23.59 6.21 -3.64
CA GLY A 18 -24.60 7.24 -3.40
C GLY A 18 -24.34 8.51 -4.20
N PHE A 19 -23.09 8.97 -4.25
CA PHE A 19 -22.68 10.11 -5.07
C PHE A 19 -22.90 9.83 -6.57
N THR A 20 -22.51 8.63 -7.04
CA THR A 20 -22.72 8.26 -8.45
C THR A 20 -24.20 8.16 -8.85
N VAL A 21 -25.05 7.57 -8.01
CA VAL A 21 -26.49 7.43 -8.28
C VAL A 21 -27.20 8.79 -8.22
N ALA A 22 -26.87 9.63 -7.23
CA ALA A 22 -27.48 10.95 -7.07
C ALA A 22 -27.16 11.87 -8.26
N HIS A 23 -25.90 11.91 -8.70
CA HIS A 23 -25.47 12.74 -9.83
C HIS A 23 -26.18 12.34 -11.13
N ALA A 24 -26.29 11.04 -11.40
CA ALA A 24 -26.97 10.54 -12.58
C ALA A 24 -28.47 10.80 -12.60
N ALA A 25 -29.11 10.77 -11.41
CA ALA A 25 -30.51 11.13 -11.27
C ALA A 25 -30.76 12.62 -11.53
N MET A 26 -29.77 13.50 -11.29
CA MET A 26 -29.90 14.94 -11.45
C MET A 26 -29.66 15.42 -12.90
N GLU A 27 -28.74 14.81 -13.64
CA GLU A 27 -28.32 15.32 -14.96
C GLU A 27 -29.03 14.66 -16.16
N GLY A 28 -29.82 13.61 -15.94
CA GLY A 28 -30.55 12.91 -17.01
C GLY A 28 -29.66 12.20 -18.06
N SER A 29 -28.33 12.26 -17.88
CA SER A 29 -27.30 11.58 -18.66
C SER A 29 -26.14 11.21 -17.73
N TRP A 30 -25.45 10.11 -18.01
CA TRP A 30 -24.36 9.59 -17.16
C TRP A 30 -23.00 10.18 -17.57
N GLN A 31 -22.91 11.50 -17.75
CA GLN A 31 -21.66 12.19 -18.05
C GLN A 31 -21.18 12.95 -16.82
N MET A 32 -20.49 12.26 -15.90
CA MET A 32 -19.81 12.91 -14.79
C MET A 32 -18.56 13.66 -15.30
N ASP A 33 -18.63 14.98 -15.36
CA ASP A 33 -17.42 15.79 -15.50
C ASP A 33 -16.64 15.79 -14.17
N LEU A 34 -15.63 14.93 -14.10
CA LEU A 34 -14.74 14.82 -12.94
C LEU A 34 -13.58 15.82 -13.00
N GLN A 35 -13.46 16.61 -14.06
CA GLN A 35 -12.38 17.58 -14.23
C GLN A 35 -12.32 18.61 -13.08
N PRO A 36 -13.44 19.15 -12.55
CA PRO A 36 -13.43 20.06 -11.41
C PRO A 36 -12.87 19.42 -10.12
N LEU A 37 -12.99 18.10 -9.98
CA LEU A 37 -12.49 17.35 -8.82
C LEU A 37 -11.00 17.00 -8.95
N ALA A 38 -10.41 17.09 -10.14
CA ALA A 38 -9.04 16.66 -10.38
C ALA A 38 -8.04 17.43 -9.50
N TYR A 39 -8.18 18.75 -9.38
CA TYR A 39 -7.29 19.59 -8.57
C TYR A 39 -7.39 19.32 -7.06
N PRO A 40 -8.59 19.37 -6.42
CA PRO A 40 -8.70 19.08 -4.99
C PRO A 40 -8.28 17.65 -4.64
N VAL A 41 -8.61 16.66 -5.48
CA VAL A 41 -8.16 15.27 -5.26
C VAL A 41 -6.63 15.17 -5.34
N THR A 42 -6.01 15.85 -6.31
CA THR A 42 -4.55 15.89 -6.43
C THR A 42 -3.90 16.47 -5.19
N LEU A 43 -4.41 17.59 -4.68
CA LEU A 43 -3.88 18.24 -3.47
C LEU A 43 -3.95 17.30 -2.26
N VAL A 44 -5.08 16.60 -2.09
CA VAL A 44 -5.24 15.60 -1.03
C VAL A 44 -4.24 14.45 -1.17
N LEU A 45 -4.05 13.91 -2.38
CA LEU A 45 -3.10 12.83 -2.63
C LEU A 45 -1.65 13.24 -2.37
N VAL A 46 -1.25 14.45 -2.82
CA VAL A 46 0.09 15.00 -2.57
C VAL A 46 0.30 15.20 -1.07
N ALA A 47 -0.65 15.84 -0.37
CA ALA A 47 -0.56 16.06 1.06
C ALA A 47 -0.46 14.73 1.83
N ALA A 48 -1.30 13.75 1.49
CA ALA A 48 -1.27 12.43 2.11
C ALA A 48 0.06 11.69 1.85
N SER A 49 0.60 11.77 0.62
CA SER A 49 1.91 11.21 0.28
C SER A 49 3.04 11.83 1.11
N VAL A 50 3.06 13.16 1.24
CA VAL A 50 4.04 13.88 2.08
C VAL A 50 3.93 13.47 3.55
N VAL A 51 2.70 13.42 4.10
CA VAL A 51 2.49 12.97 5.49
C VAL A 51 2.97 11.54 5.70
N SER A 52 2.68 10.63 4.76
CA SER A 52 3.17 9.26 4.78
C SER A 52 4.70 9.17 4.79
N VAL A 53 5.39 9.98 3.99
CA VAL A 53 6.85 10.08 3.99
C VAL A 53 7.37 10.59 5.33
N LEU A 54 6.78 11.65 5.88
CA LEU A 54 7.18 12.21 7.17
C LEU A 54 7.02 11.20 8.31
N LEU A 55 5.91 10.45 8.32
CA LEU A 55 5.69 9.37 9.29
C LEU A 55 6.73 8.26 9.17
N THR A 56 7.08 7.89 7.94
CA THR A 56 8.12 6.88 7.67
C THR A 56 9.48 7.32 8.23
N VAL A 57 9.89 8.57 7.95
CA VAL A 57 11.14 9.16 8.46
C VAL A 57 11.11 9.24 9.99
N TYR A 58 10.00 9.70 10.57
CA TYR A 58 9.84 9.81 12.01
C TYR A 58 10.02 8.46 12.72
N TYR A 59 9.33 7.42 12.26
CA TYR A 59 9.47 6.08 12.83
C TYR A 59 10.86 5.50 12.60
N TYR A 60 11.47 5.71 11.44
CA TYR A 60 12.85 5.29 11.17
C TYR A 60 13.83 5.89 12.20
N LEU A 61 13.74 7.21 12.45
CA LEU A 61 14.62 7.88 13.41
C LEU A 61 14.36 7.40 14.85
N LYS A 62 13.09 7.17 15.19
CA LYS A 62 12.68 6.67 16.51
C LYS A 62 13.24 5.27 16.78
N ILE A 63 13.06 4.34 15.84
CA ILE A 63 13.60 2.97 15.93
C ILE A 63 15.11 3.02 16.02
N ARG A 64 15.78 3.81 15.18
CA ARG A 64 17.24 3.94 15.19
C ARG A 64 17.77 4.42 16.54
N LYS A 65 17.04 5.31 17.23
CA LYS A 65 17.39 5.77 18.58
C LYS A 65 17.15 4.67 19.62
N SER A 66 16.03 3.96 19.55
CA SER A 66 15.68 2.90 20.49
C SER A 66 16.58 1.67 20.39
N ALA A 67 16.99 1.29 19.18
CA ALA A 67 17.86 0.14 18.93
C ALA A 67 19.29 0.29 19.46
N GLY A 68 19.68 1.48 19.94
CA GLY A 68 21.00 1.74 20.53
C GLY A 68 21.01 1.71 22.06
N ILE A 69 19.89 1.37 22.71
CA ILE A 69 19.75 1.36 24.17
C ILE A 69 19.74 -0.10 24.62
N GLU A 70 20.70 -0.49 25.47
CA GLU A 70 20.69 -1.81 26.12
C GLU A 70 19.62 -1.82 27.23
N LEU A 71 18.69 -2.75 27.14
CA LEU A 71 17.62 -2.99 28.11
C LEU A 71 17.70 -4.45 28.55
N TYR A 72 17.15 -4.79 29.72
CA TYR A 72 17.20 -6.14 30.27
C TYR A 72 15.85 -6.58 30.81
N GLY A 73 15.51 -7.85 30.61
CA GLY A 73 14.31 -8.47 31.19
C GLY A 73 13.02 -7.96 30.54
N GLU A 74 12.01 -7.66 31.33
CA GLU A 74 10.67 -7.27 30.83
C GLU A 74 10.70 -5.98 29.98
N ASP A 75 11.63 -5.06 30.25
CA ASP A 75 11.80 -3.83 29.48
C ASP A 75 12.35 -4.08 28.07
N GLU A 76 13.15 -5.14 27.89
CA GLU A 76 13.69 -5.58 26.59
C GLU A 76 12.57 -6.11 25.70
N ASP A 77 11.78 -7.06 26.20
CA ASP A 77 10.64 -7.64 25.49
C ASP A 77 9.61 -6.58 25.05
N LEU A 78 9.31 -5.63 25.94
CA LEU A 78 8.39 -4.52 25.64
C LEU A 78 8.97 -3.55 24.60
N ALA A 79 10.28 -3.31 24.63
CA ALA A 79 10.96 -2.47 23.66
C ALA A 79 11.00 -3.14 22.28
N GLU A 80 11.33 -4.42 22.20
CA GLU A 80 11.32 -5.20 20.95
C GLU A 80 9.94 -5.17 20.28
N GLY A 81 8.88 -5.50 21.03
CA GLY A 81 7.51 -5.49 20.52
C GLY A 81 7.09 -4.10 20.03
N ARG A 82 7.54 -3.04 20.70
CA ARG A 82 7.29 -1.65 20.29
C ARG A 82 8.05 -1.29 19.01
N MET A 83 9.32 -1.67 18.90
CA MET A 83 10.12 -1.42 17.71
C MET A 83 9.56 -2.16 16.49
N TYR A 84 9.13 -3.42 16.66
CA TYR A 84 8.53 -4.21 15.58
C TYR A 84 7.23 -3.58 15.05
N ARG A 85 6.38 -3.05 15.95
CA ARG A 85 5.17 -2.30 15.55
C ARG A 85 5.53 -1.03 14.78
N GLN A 86 6.49 -0.24 15.29
CA GLN A 86 6.94 0.98 14.61
C GLN A 86 7.57 0.66 13.25
N TYR A 87 8.31 -0.45 13.12
CA TYR A 87 8.88 -0.90 11.86
C TYR A 87 7.78 -1.25 10.85
N SER A 88 6.74 -1.97 11.30
CA SER A 88 5.58 -2.31 10.48
C SER A 88 4.80 -1.06 10.05
N ASP A 89 4.57 -0.12 10.96
CA ASP A 89 3.86 1.14 10.70
C ASP A 89 4.66 2.04 9.74
N ALA A 90 5.99 2.11 9.89
CA ALA A 90 6.88 2.83 8.99
C ALA A 90 6.85 2.23 7.58
N THR A 91 6.90 0.90 7.48
CA THR A 91 6.84 0.18 6.20
C THR A 91 5.51 0.41 5.49
N LEU A 92 4.40 0.37 6.25
CA LEU A 92 3.07 0.69 5.73
C LEU A 92 2.99 2.14 5.24
N ALA A 93 3.45 3.10 6.05
CA ALA A 93 3.46 4.51 5.68
C ALA A 93 4.32 4.75 4.42
N GLY A 94 5.50 4.14 4.32
CA GLY A 94 6.38 4.28 3.17
C GLY A 94 5.74 3.78 1.88
N ASN A 95 5.15 2.59 1.92
CA ASN A 95 4.42 1.99 0.81
C ASN A 95 3.20 2.83 0.39
N LEU A 96 2.43 3.35 1.35
CA LEU A 96 1.32 4.25 1.07
C LEU A 96 1.80 5.56 0.43
N GLY A 97 2.89 6.14 0.93
CA GLY A 97 3.48 7.35 0.37
C GLY A 97 3.88 7.18 -1.09
N MET A 98 4.46 6.03 -1.45
CA MET A 98 4.81 5.68 -2.83
C MET A 98 3.57 5.58 -3.72
N ILE A 99 2.55 4.81 -3.29
CA ILE A 99 1.32 4.59 -4.08
C ILE A 99 0.56 5.91 -4.28
N LEU A 100 0.41 6.70 -3.22
CA LEU A 100 -0.28 8.00 -3.25
C LEU A 100 0.48 9.01 -4.11
N GLY A 101 1.82 9.02 -4.04
CA GLY A 101 2.66 9.89 -4.88
C GLY A 101 2.52 9.56 -6.36
N LEU A 102 2.53 8.27 -6.72
CA LEU A 102 2.31 7.81 -8.09
C LEU A 102 0.89 8.14 -8.60
N ALA A 103 -0.13 7.97 -7.75
CA ALA A 103 -1.50 8.33 -8.09
C ALA A 103 -1.66 9.84 -8.33
N ALA A 104 -1.05 10.67 -7.47
CA ALA A 104 -1.02 12.12 -7.65
C ALA A 104 -0.33 12.50 -8.96
N LEU A 105 0.83 11.91 -9.28
CA LEU A 105 1.55 12.19 -10.52
C LEU A 105 0.74 11.83 -11.76
N SER A 106 0.06 10.68 -11.75
CA SER A 106 -0.83 10.28 -12.82
C SER A 106 -1.91 11.34 -13.08
N LEU A 107 -2.56 11.84 -12.02
CA LEU A 107 -3.59 12.89 -12.15
C LEU A 107 -3.01 14.23 -12.62
N ILE A 108 -1.84 14.63 -12.12
CA ILE A 108 -1.20 15.88 -12.53
C ILE A 108 -0.90 15.88 -14.03
N VAL A 109 -0.36 14.78 -14.55
CA VAL A 109 -0.04 14.62 -15.97
C VAL A 109 -1.31 14.61 -16.82
N ILE A 110 -2.33 13.83 -16.42
CA ILE A 110 -3.59 13.71 -17.16
C ILE A 110 -4.37 15.03 -17.18
N ALA A 111 -4.45 15.72 -16.05
CA ALA A 111 -5.23 16.95 -15.91
C ALA A 111 -4.43 18.23 -16.23
N GLY A 112 -3.18 18.11 -16.69
CA GLY A 112 -2.33 19.26 -17.05
C GLY A 112 -2.11 20.24 -15.89
N GLN A 113 -2.00 19.74 -14.66
CA GLN A 113 -1.88 20.58 -13.47
C GLN A 113 -0.47 21.13 -13.29
N SER A 114 -0.32 22.03 -12.32
CA SER A 114 0.91 22.80 -12.13
C SER A 114 2.15 21.93 -11.87
N GLY A 115 3.27 22.29 -12.51
CA GLY A 115 4.53 21.56 -12.39
C GLY A 115 5.12 21.52 -10.98
N TRP A 116 4.82 22.50 -10.12
CA TRP A 116 5.31 22.47 -8.73
C TRP A 116 4.68 21.33 -7.92
N LEU A 117 3.41 20.98 -8.16
CA LEU A 117 2.76 19.82 -7.55
C LEU A 117 3.43 18.52 -8.01
N ALA A 118 3.82 18.45 -9.29
CA ALA A 118 4.55 17.31 -9.83
C ALA A 118 5.90 17.13 -9.12
N LEU A 119 6.65 18.22 -8.91
CA LEU A 119 7.93 18.17 -8.22
C LEU A 119 7.81 17.65 -6.79
N ILE A 120 6.79 18.11 -6.04
CA ILE A 120 6.53 17.62 -4.67
C ILE A 120 6.17 16.14 -4.68
N ALA A 121 5.28 15.72 -5.59
CA ALA A 121 4.85 14.32 -5.68
C ALA A 121 6.01 13.38 -6.09
N ILE A 122 6.86 13.80 -7.03
CA ILE A 122 8.08 13.08 -7.40
C ILE A 122 9.02 12.98 -6.20
N ALA A 123 9.29 14.08 -5.50
CA ALA A 123 10.19 14.08 -4.35
C ALA A 123 9.67 13.14 -3.25
N ALA A 124 8.37 13.21 -2.92
CA ALA A 124 7.76 12.32 -1.94
C ALA A 124 7.85 10.84 -2.36
N MET A 125 7.54 10.53 -3.63
CA MET A 125 7.63 9.17 -4.17
C MET A 125 9.07 8.63 -4.11
N LEU A 126 10.06 9.42 -4.51
CA LEU A 126 11.48 9.02 -4.49
C LEU A 126 11.98 8.76 -3.07
N VAL A 127 11.60 9.60 -2.10
CA VAL A 127 11.94 9.37 -0.70
C VAL A 127 11.28 8.09 -0.17
N SER A 128 10.00 7.84 -0.50
CA SER A 128 9.34 6.59 -0.15
C SER A 128 10.05 5.36 -0.75
N VAL A 129 10.44 5.40 -2.02
CA VAL A 129 11.19 4.32 -2.68
C VAL A 129 12.55 4.10 -2.00
N ALA A 130 13.28 5.18 -1.71
CA ALA A 130 14.56 5.08 -1.01
C ALA A 130 14.39 4.43 0.37
N MET A 131 13.33 4.77 1.10
CA MET A 131 13.03 4.17 2.40
C MET A 131 12.76 2.67 2.32
N THR A 132 12.18 2.15 1.25
CA THR A 132 12.00 0.70 1.05
C THR A 132 13.33 -0.07 1.04
N PHE A 133 14.41 0.55 0.57
CA PHE A 133 15.75 -0.05 0.59
C PHE A 133 16.50 0.19 1.91
N ILE A 134 16.26 1.32 2.57
CA ILE A 134 16.94 1.68 3.82
C ILE A 134 16.34 0.95 5.02
N MET A 135 15.01 0.80 5.09
CA MET A 135 14.29 0.24 6.23
C MET A 135 14.74 -1.18 6.60
N PRO A 136 14.92 -2.14 5.68
CA PRO A 136 15.40 -3.48 6.04
C PRO A 136 16.76 -3.48 6.77
N GLY A 137 17.59 -2.47 6.55
CA GLY A 137 18.85 -2.29 7.29
C GLY A 137 18.66 -2.03 8.79
N LEU A 138 17.49 -1.54 9.22
CA LEU A 138 17.17 -1.40 10.65
C LEU A 138 16.98 -2.74 11.35
N MET A 139 16.56 -3.80 10.65
CA MET A 139 16.35 -5.11 11.28
C MET A 139 17.64 -5.64 11.92
N LYS A 140 18.79 -5.42 11.25
CA LYS A 140 20.12 -5.77 11.78
C LYS A 140 20.49 -5.00 13.04
N LYS A 141 19.92 -3.81 13.26
CA LYS A 141 20.15 -3.01 14.45
C LYS A 141 19.17 -3.36 15.57
N MET A 142 17.93 -3.68 15.21
CA MET A 142 16.89 -4.07 16.14
C MET A 142 17.16 -5.43 16.78
N TYR A 143 17.75 -6.35 16.02
CA TYR A 143 18.04 -7.71 16.43
C TYR A 143 19.48 -8.08 16.01
N PRO A 144 20.51 -7.54 16.69
CA PRO A 144 21.92 -7.77 16.34
C PRO A 144 22.36 -9.23 16.47
N GLU A 145 21.65 -10.02 17.28
CA GLU A 145 21.83 -11.46 17.46
C GLU A 145 21.40 -12.28 16.23
N ARG A 146 20.52 -11.73 15.38
CA ARG A 146 20.02 -12.38 14.16
C ARG A 146 20.84 -11.99 12.93
N ARG A 147 21.28 -12.99 12.15
CA ARG A 147 22.09 -12.79 10.92
C ARG A 147 21.24 -12.48 9.69
N PHE A 148 20.62 -11.29 9.62
CA PHE A 148 19.68 -11.02 8.51
C PHE A 148 20.35 -11.07 7.13
N PRO A 149 19.68 -11.68 6.14
CA PRO A 149 20.15 -11.66 4.76
C PRO A 149 20.22 -10.21 4.23
N SER A 150 21.06 -9.98 3.23
CA SER A 150 21.04 -8.70 2.52
C SER A 150 19.83 -8.64 1.60
N VAL A 151 19.23 -7.47 1.42
CA VAL A 151 18.09 -7.27 0.48
C VAL A 151 18.47 -7.65 -0.97
N SER A 152 19.76 -7.65 -1.28
CA SER A 152 20.31 -8.08 -2.57
C SER A 152 20.44 -9.61 -2.73
N ASP A 153 20.14 -10.40 -1.70
CA ASP A 153 20.25 -11.86 -1.76
C ASP A 153 19.13 -12.44 -2.66
N LYS A 154 19.49 -13.36 -3.56
CA LYS A 154 18.53 -14.03 -4.46
C LYS A 154 17.36 -14.67 -3.72
N ASP A 155 17.65 -15.33 -2.60
CA ASP A 155 16.66 -16.05 -1.78
C ASP A 155 16.33 -15.27 -0.49
N TYR A 156 16.34 -13.93 -0.55
CA TYR A 156 16.12 -13.06 0.61
C TYR A 156 14.87 -13.46 1.41
N ALA A 157 13.74 -13.70 0.72
CA ALA A 157 12.48 -14.05 1.37
C ALA A 157 12.54 -15.40 2.10
N GLU A 158 13.19 -16.40 1.50
CA GLU A 158 13.35 -17.73 2.10
C GLU A 158 14.31 -17.67 3.30
N LYS A 159 15.45 -16.98 3.15
CA LYS A 159 16.41 -16.78 4.24
C LYS A 159 15.81 -15.98 5.39
N LEU A 160 14.99 -14.97 5.10
CA LEU A 160 14.30 -14.17 6.10
C LEU A 160 13.31 -15.04 6.88
N LEU A 161 12.49 -15.83 6.17
CA LEU A 161 11.55 -16.78 6.80
C LEU A 161 12.28 -17.87 7.58
N ALA A 162 13.44 -18.34 7.14
CA ALA A 162 14.20 -19.38 7.83
C ALA A 162 14.71 -18.91 9.19
N MET A 163 15.02 -17.61 9.34
CA MET A 163 15.50 -17.05 10.61
C MET A 163 14.42 -16.51 11.54
N SER A 164 13.20 -16.31 11.04
CA SER A 164 12.07 -15.98 11.91
C SER A 164 11.74 -17.16 12.82
N ASP A 165 11.23 -16.87 14.02
CA ASP A 165 10.68 -17.91 14.89
C ASP A 165 9.36 -18.47 14.30
N ASP A 166 8.96 -19.67 14.73
CA ASP A 166 7.75 -20.34 14.25
C ASP A 166 6.48 -19.51 14.51
N GLY A 167 6.43 -18.76 15.61
CA GLY A 167 5.37 -17.80 15.89
C GLY A 167 5.32 -16.66 14.87
N GLU A 168 6.47 -16.05 14.55
CA GLU A 168 6.59 -14.99 13.54
C GLU A 168 6.22 -15.50 12.14
N LYS A 169 6.72 -16.68 11.75
CA LYS A 169 6.37 -17.33 10.47
C LYS A 169 4.88 -17.56 10.36
N HIS A 170 4.24 -18.06 11.42
CA HIS A 170 2.80 -18.29 11.43
C HIS A 170 2.01 -16.99 11.17
N VAL A 171 2.39 -15.89 11.82
CA VAL A 171 1.76 -14.59 11.63
C VAL A 171 2.02 -14.03 10.23
N MET A 172 3.26 -14.10 9.73
CA MET A 172 3.65 -13.60 8.41
C MET A 172 2.95 -14.36 7.29
N LEU A 173 3.00 -15.69 7.29
CA LEU A 173 2.36 -16.54 6.28
C LEU A 173 0.85 -16.43 6.32
N GLY A 174 0.26 -16.39 7.52
CA GLY A 174 -1.17 -16.16 7.70
C GLY A 174 -1.61 -14.77 7.20
N GLY A 175 -0.78 -13.75 7.40
CA GLY A 175 -0.96 -12.40 6.86
C GLY A 175 -0.86 -12.37 5.33
N LEU A 176 0.15 -13.05 4.76
CA LEU A 176 0.36 -13.16 3.31
C LEU A 176 -0.83 -13.82 2.62
N TYR A 177 -1.32 -14.95 3.15
CA TYR A 177 -2.48 -15.65 2.57
C TYR A 177 -3.76 -14.80 2.61
N LYS A 178 -4.03 -14.13 3.74
CA LYS A 178 -5.18 -13.20 3.86
C LYS A 178 -5.05 -12.02 2.89
N SER A 179 -3.84 -11.49 2.71
CA SER A 179 -3.57 -10.40 1.78
C SER A 179 -3.75 -10.84 0.33
N PHE A 180 -3.31 -12.05 -0.02
CA PHE A 180 -3.53 -12.65 -1.33
C PHE A 180 -5.02 -12.79 -1.66
N LEU A 181 -5.83 -13.30 -0.72
CA LEU A 181 -7.29 -13.40 -0.89
C LEU A 181 -7.95 -12.03 -1.04
N SER A 182 -7.53 -11.05 -0.21
CA SER A 182 -8.05 -9.68 -0.28
C SER A 182 -7.68 -9.00 -1.60
N MET A 183 -6.43 -9.18 -2.06
CA MET A 183 -5.96 -8.65 -3.35
C MET A 183 -6.80 -9.19 -4.49
N ASN A 184 -7.02 -10.50 -4.57
CA ASN A 184 -7.86 -11.12 -5.59
C ASN A 184 -9.29 -10.58 -5.58
N THR A 185 -9.88 -10.44 -4.39
CA THR A 185 -11.23 -9.88 -4.23
C THR A 185 -11.30 -8.43 -4.74
N LEU A 186 -10.28 -7.61 -4.44
CA LEU A 186 -10.21 -6.22 -4.87
C LEU A 186 -9.95 -6.08 -6.37
N LEU A 187 -9.09 -6.91 -6.97
CA LEU A 187 -8.84 -6.91 -8.41
C LEU A 187 -10.10 -7.31 -9.19
N PHE A 188 -10.82 -8.33 -8.71
CA PHE A 188 -12.13 -8.69 -9.27
C PHE A 188 -13.14 -7.54 -9.15
N GLY A 189 -13.24 -6.91 -7.98
CA GLY A 189 -14.06 -5.73 -7.77
C GLY A 189 -13.69 -4.56 -8.69
N ALA A 190 -12.40 -4.33 -8.93
CA ALA A 190 -11.91 -3.29 -9.84
C ALA A 190 -12.32 -3.55 -11.30
N ILE A 191 -12.26 -4.82 -11.77
CA ILE A 191 -12.76 -5.20 -13.10
C ILE A 191 -14.26 -4.88 -13.21
N LEU A 192 -15.07 -5.23 -12.20
CA LEU A 192 -16.50 -4.93 -12.20
C LEU A 192 -16.78 -3.42 -12.24
N LEU A 193 -16.02 -2.63 -11.47
CA LEU A 193 -16.14 -1.17 -11.46
C LEU A 193 -15.78 -0.55 -12.82
N LEU A 194 -14.69 -1.00 -13.44
CA LEU A 194 -14.29 -0.54 -14.78
C LEU A 194 -15.30 -0.94 -15.85
N LEU A 195 -15.85 -2.15 -15.78
CA LEU A 195 -16.89 -2.61 -16.69
C LEU A 195 -18.14 -1.76 -16.54
N PHE A 196 -18.60 -1.53 -15.31
CA PHE A 196 -19.74 -0.65 -15.04
C PHE A 196 -19.49 0.77 -15.58
N TYR A 197 -18.33 1.36 -15.27
CA TYR A 197 -17.96 2.68 -15.79
C TYR A 197 -17.92 2.69 -17.33
N SER A 198 -17.39 1.66 -17.97
CA SER A 198 -17.29 1.56 -19.42
C SER A 198 -18.66 1.51 -20.10
N VAL A 199 -19.59 0.70 -19.56
CA VAL A 199 -20.96 0.59 -20.09
C VAL A 199 -21.73 1.90 -19.87
N MET A 200 -21.60 2.53 -18.70
CA MET A 200 -22.35 3.75 -18.37
C MET A 200 -21.82 4.98 -19.12
N SER A 201 -20.50 5.14 -19.22
CA SER A 201 -19.88 6.31 -19.87
C SER A 201 -19.74 6.17 -21.40
N GLY A 202 -19.88 4.96 -21.93
CA GLY A 202 -19.56 4.64 -23.33
C GLY A 202 -18.07 4.70 -23.66
N THR A 203 -17.20 5.00 -22.69
CA THR A 203 -15.75 5.01 -22.88
C THR A 203 -15.16 3.62 -22.71
N SER A 204 -14.30 3.19 -23.63
CA SER A 204 -13.68 1.87 -23.57
C SER A 204 -12.64 1.80 -22.45
N GLN A 205 -12.83 0.88 -21.50
CA GLN A 205 -11.88 0.57 -20.43
C GLN A 205 -11.18 -0.79 -20.65
N LEU A 206 -11.25 -1.34 -21.86
CA LEU A 206 -10.76 -2.69 -22.18
C LEU A 206 -9.28 -2.89 -21.81
N VAL A 207 -8.43 -1.89 -22.07
CA VAL A 207 -7.00 -1.98 -21.75
C VAL A 207 -6.79 -2.16 -20.24
N GLY A 208 -7.49 -1.40 -19.40
CA GLY A 208 -7.42 -1.52 -17.95
C GLY A 208 -7.94 -2.88 -17.45
N ILE A 209 -9.08 -3.32 -18.00
CA ILE A 209 -9.69 -4.62 -17.66
C ILE A 209 -8.74 -5.78 -18.00
N PHE A 210 -8.19 -5.82 -19.22
CA PHE A 210 -7.27 -6.87 -19.63
C PHE A 210 -5.97 -6.86 -18.82
N THR A 211 -5.45 -5.67 -18.49
CA THR A 211 -4.25 -5.54 -17.65
C THR A 211 -4.48 -6.11 -16.26
N ILE A 212 -5.59 -5.76 -15.61
CA ILE A 212 -5.94 -6.28 -14.28
C ILE A 212 -6.19 -7.80 -14.35
N ALA A 213 -6.88 -8.28 -15.37
CA ALA A 213 -7.12 -9.71 -15.57
C ALA A 213 -5.81 -10.50 -15.75
N ALA A 214 -4.84 -9.97 -16.50
CA ALA A 214 -3.53 -10.58 -16.66
C ALA A 214 -2.73 -10.62 -15.35
N ILE A 215 -2.70 -9.53 -14.59
CA ILE A 215 -2.07 -9.47 -13.25
C ILE A 215 -2.70 -10.51 -12.33
N MET A 216 -4.04 -10.56 -12.30
CA MET A 216 -4.78 -11.51 -11.49
C MET A 216 -4.49 -12.95 -11.90
N ALA A 217 -4.47 -13.26 -13.19
CA ALA A 217 -4.14 -14.59 -13.70
C ALA A 217 -2.72 -15.01 -13.31
N ILE A 218 -1.72 -14.17 -13.56
CA ILE A 218 -0.31 -14.45 -13.22
C ILE A 218 -0.14 -14.68 -11.71
N ALA A 219 -0.72 -13.82 -10.87
CA ALA A 219 -0.62 -13.95 -9.42
C ALA A 219 -1.23 -15.26 -8.91
N ASN A 220 -2.40 -15.65 -9.44
CA ASN A 220 -3.02 -16.93 -9.08
C ASN A 220 -2.22 -18.13 -9.59
N THR A 221 -1.73 -18.08 -10.83
CA THR A 221 -0.92 -19.15 -11.41
C THR A 221 0.35 -19.35 -10.60
N GLN A 222 1.09 -18.28 -10.27
CA GLN A 222 2.29 -18.36 -9.45
C GLN A 222 2.01 -18.98 -8.08
N TYR A 223 0.97 -18.49 -7.39
CA TYR A 223 0.58 -19.03 -6.09
C TYR A 223 0.22 -20.52 -6.16
N LEU A 224 -0.67 -20.90 -7.09
CA LEU A 224 -1.14 -22.27 -7.25
C LEU A 224 -0.02 -23.23 -7.65
N ILE A 225 0.90 -22.83 -8.55
CA ILE A 225 2.07 -23.64 -8.91
C ILE A 225 2.94 -23.90 -7.69
N HIS A 226 3.20 -22.87 -6.88
CA HIS A 226 4.09 -22.98 -5.73
C HIS A 226 3.51 -23.87 -4.63
N ILE A 227 2.20 -23.81 -4.37
CA ILE A 227 1.56 -24.65 -3.34
C ILE A 227 1.16 -26.05 -3.83
N ARG A 228 1.03 -26.26 -5.14
CA ARG A 228 0.66 -27.57 -5.71
C ARG A 228 1.78 -28.57 -5.54
N ASN A 229 3.03 -28.12 -5.55
CA ASN A 229 4.22 -28.96 -5.37
C ASN A 229 4.47 -29.32 -3.89
N LYS A 230 3.38 -29.44 -3.11
CA LYS A 230 3.43 -30.06 -1.79
C LYS A 230 3.66 -31.57 -1.92
#